data_AF-A0AAV8ATN7-F1
#
_entry.id   AF-A0AAV8ATN7-F1
#
_cell.length_a   1.000
_cell.length_b   1.000
_cell.length_c   1.000
_cell.angle_alpha   90.00
_cell.angle_beta   90.00
_cell.angle_gamma   90.00
#
_symmetry.space_group_name_H-M   'P 1'
#
loop_
_entity.id
_entity.type
_entity.pdbx_description
1 polymer ?
#
loop_
_entity_poly.entity_id
_entity_poly.type
_entity_poly.pdbx_seq_one_letter_code
_entity_poly.pdbx_strand_id
1 'polypeptide(L)'
;MIPTLLTATSVFIIAFIAAPPVDIDGIREPVSGSLLYGNNIISGAIIPTSAAIGLHFYPIWEAASVDEWLYNGGPYELIVLHFLLGVACYMGREWELSFRLGMRPWIAVAYSAPVAAATAVFLIYPIGQGSFF
;
A
#
# COMPACT_ATOMS: atom_id res chain seq x y z
N MET A 1 -8.36 9.44 7.45
CA MET A 1 -9.22 8.29 7.08
C MET A 1 -9.85 8.45 5.71
N ILE A 2 -10.86 9.32 5.52
CA ILE A 2 -11.67 9.32 4.28
C ILE A 2 -10.82 9.54 3.01
N PRO A 3 -10.05 10.64 2.87
CA PRO A 3 -9.34 10.89 1.61
C PRO A 3 -8.27 9.83 1.34
N THR A 4 -7.56 9.41 2.40
CA THR A 4 -6.47 8.43 2.27
C THR A 4 -6.99 7.05 1.86
N LEU A 5 -8.09 6.58 2.44
CA LEU A 5 -8.69 5.30 2.04
C LEU A 5 -9.30 5.36 0.64
N LEU A 6 -9.95 6.47 0.26
CA LEU A 6 -10.47 6.63 -1.10
C LEU A 6 -9.35 6.59 -2.14
N THR A 7 -8.23 7.27 -1.89
CA THR A 7 -7.05 7.24 -2.77
C THR A 7 -6.44 5.85 -2.83
N ALA A 8 -6.22 5.17 -1.69
CA ALA A 8 -5.65 3.82 -1.69
C ALA A 8 -6.56 2.83 -2.44
N THR A 9 -7.87 2.88 -2.22
CA THR A 9 -8.83 1.99 -2.88
C THR A 9 -8.93 2.26 -4.39
N SER A 10 -9.00 3.53 -4.82
CA SER A 10 -9.11 3.84 -6.25
C SER A 10 -7.86 3.39 -7.02
N VAL A 11 -6.67 3.66 -6.48
CA VAL A 11 -5.40 3.26 -7.10
C VAL A 11 -5.25 1.74 -7.07
N PHE A 12 -5.59 1.07 -5.97
CA PHE A 12 -5.56 -0.39 -5.88
C PHE A 12 -6.43 -1.05 -6.96
N ILE A 13 -7.67 -0.60 -7.12
CA ILE A 13 -8.60 -1.17 -8.10
C ILE A 13 -8.05 -1.01 -9.52
N ILE A 14 -7.58 0.19 -9.88
CA ILE A 14 -7.04 0.45 -11.23
C ILE A 14 -5.78 -0.37 -11.47
N ALA A 15 -4.84 -0.39 -10.51
CA ALA A 15 -3.58 -1.11 -10.65
C ALA A 15 -3.78 -2.63 -10.72
N PHE A 16 -4.66 -3.19 -9.91
CA PHE A 16 -4.95 -4.63 -9.91
C PHE A 16 -5.56 -5.09 -11.25
N ILE A 17 -6.33 -4.22 -11.91
CA ILE A 17 -6.93 -4.52 -13.21
C ILE A 17 -5.91 -4.31 -14.34
N ALA A 18 -5.17 -3.20 -14.33
CA ALA A 18 -4.53 -2.68 -15.54
C ALA A 18 -3.06 -2.24 -15.40
N ALA A 19 -2.41 -2.40 -14.24
CA ALA A 19 -0.99 -2.03 -14.12
C ALA A 19 -0.11 -2.86 -15.08
N PRO A 20 0.88 -2.25 -15.76
CA PRO A 20 1.86 -3.00 -16.53
C PRO A 20 2.79 -3.82 -15.62
N PRO A 21 3.62 -4.72 -16.19
CA PRO A 21 4.64 -5.43 -15.43
C PRO A 21 5.64 -4.49 -14.73
N VAL A 22 6.08 -4.87 -13.54
CA VAL A 22 6.92 -4.07 -12.64
C VAL A 22 8.27 -4.75 -12.39
N ASP A 23 9.38 -4.00 -12.47
CA ASP A 23 10.74 -4.49 -12.19
C ASP A 23 11.03 -4.55 -10.68
N ILE A 24 10.41 -5.53 -10.04
CA ILE A 24 10.40 -5.70 -8.58
C ILE A 24 11.82 -5.83 -8.01
N ASP A 25 12.69 -6.69 -8.56
CA ASP A 25 14.06 -6.88 -8.07
C ASP A 25 15.06 -5.80 -8.54
N GLY A 26 14.65 -4.88 -9.44
CA GLY A 26 15.54 -3.87 -10.00
C GLY A 26 16.61 -4.43 -10.95
N ILE A 27 16.40 -5.65 -11.46
CA ILE A 27 17.32 -6.39 -12.34
C ILE A 27 16.87 -6.33 -13.81
N ARG A 28 15.87 -5.51 -14.13
CA ARG A 28 15.24 -5.39 -15.45
C ARG A 28 14.48 -6.65 -15.88
N GLU A 29 13.85 -7.33 -14.92
CA GLU A 29 13.00 -8.50 -15.16
C GLU A 29 11.58 -8.24 -14.64
N PRO A 30 10.70 -7.60 -15.45
CA PRO A 30 9.38 -7.19 -14.97
C PRO A 30 8.43 -8.36 -14.71
N VAL A 31 7.72 -8.30 -13.59
CA VAL A 31 6.70 -9.27 -13.18
C VAL A 31 5.30 -8.74 -13.45
N SER A 32 4.47 -9.53 -14.11
CA SER A 32 3.06 -9.19 -14.35
C SER A 32 2.21 -9.47 -13.11
N GLY A 33 1.53 -8.45 -12.59
CA GLY A 33 0.60 -8.59 -11.45
C GLY A 33 -0.88 -8.37 -11.80
N SER A 34 -1.22 -7.72 -12.92
CA SER A 34 -2.60 -7.29 -13.17
C SER A 34 -3.41 -8.26 -14.03
N LEU A 35 -4.73 -8.13 -13.95
CA LEU A 35 -5.67 -9.00 -14.68
C LEU A 35 -5.53 -8.90 -16.20
N LEU A 36 -5.40 -7.68 -16.73
CA LEU A 36 -5.23 -7.45 -18.18
C LEU A 36 -3.91 -7.98 -18.72
N TYR A 37 -2.92 -8.25 -17.86
CA TYR A 37 -1.64 -8.86 -18.21
C TYR A 37 -1.55 -10.34 -17.84
N GLY A 38 -2.70 -11.05 -17.87
CA GLY A 38 -2.75 -12.51 -17.86
C GLY A 38 -2.91 -13.15 -16.47
N ASN A 39 -3.19 -12.36 -15.43
CA ASN A 39 -3.47 -12.89 -14.10
C ASN A 39 -4.96 -13.13 -13.86
N ASN A 40 -5.26 -14.08 -13.00
CA ASN A 40 -6.61 -14.28 -12.44
C ASN A 40 -6.66 -13.72 -11.00
N ILE A 41 -7.79 -13.90 -10.29
CA ILE A 41 -7.95 -13.40 -8.92
C ILE A 41 -6.94 -14.00 -7.92
N ILE A 42 -6.45 -15.22 -8.17
CA ILE A 42 -5.49 -15.89 -7.30
C ILE A 42 -4.06 -15.46 -7.61
N SER A 43 -3.71 -15.31 -8.89
CA SER A 43 -2.35 -14.94 -9.31
C SER A 43 -2.12 -13.43 -9.36
N GLY A 44 -3.18 -12.63 -9.36
CA GLY A 44 -3.11 -11.18 -9.44
C GLY A 44 -2.56 -10.55 -8.16
N ALA A 45 -1.73 -9.53 -8.32
CA ALA A 45 -1.10 -8.80 -7.23
C ALA A 45 -0.78 -7.36 -7.65
N ILE A 46 -0.66 -6.47 -6.65
CA ILE A 46 0.09 -5.23 -6.83
C ILE A 46 1.55 -5.55 -6.53
N ILE A 47 2.39 -5.49 -7.55
CA ILE A 47 3.80 -5.82 -7.43
C ILE A 47 4.52 -4.74 -6.61
N PRO A 48 5.34 -5.11 -5.60
CA PRO A 48 6.12 -4.18 -4.79
C PRO A 48 7.01 -3.21 -5.58
N THR A 49 7.35 -2.09 -4.92
CA THR A 49 8.29 -1.09 -5.44
C THR A 49 9.66 -1.71 -5.70
N SER A 50 10.30 -1.32 -6.80
CA SER A 50 11.61 -1.86 -7.21
C SER A 50 12.67 -1.78 -6.11
N ALA A 51 13.47 -2.83 -5.92
CA ALA A 51 14.63 -2.81 -5.03
C ALA A 51 15.70 -1.79 -5.46
N ALA A 52 15.68 -1.33 -6.72
CA ALA A 52 16.52 -0.22 -7.17
C ALA A 52 16.16 1.14 -6.50
N ILE A 53 14.92 1.27 -6.01
CA ILE A 53 14.47 2.42 -5.20
C ILE A 53 14.82 2.20 -3.73
N GLY A 54 14.78 0.96 -3.23
CA GLY A 54 15.05 0.65 -1.83
C GLY A 54 14.03 1.29 -0.89
N LEU A 55 14.48 2.20 -0.01
CA LEU A 55 13.62 2.97 0.92
C LEU A 55 13.46 4.45 0.51
N HIS A 56 13.91 4.82 -0.69
CA HIS A 56 13.68 6.17 -1.18
C HIS A 56 12.18 6.39 -1.39
N PHE A 57 11.70 7.56 -0.96
CA PHE A 57 10.31 7.95 -1.16
C PHE A 57 10.07 8.23 -2.65
N TYR A 58 9.19 7.45 -3.30
CA TYR A 58 8.97 7.51 -4.75
C TYR A 58 7.52 7.90 -5.13
N PRO A 59 7.13 9.16 -4.88
CA PRO A 59 5.85 9.69 -5.32
C PRO A 59 5.85 9.90 -6.85
N ILE A 60 4.67 10.09 -7.42
CA ILE A 60 4.47 10.25 -8.87
C ILE A 60 5.36 11.36 -9.47
N TRP A 61 5.62 12.44 -8.72
CA TRP A 61 6.42 13.58 -9.20
C TRP A 61 7.94 13.40 -9.10
N GLU A 62 8.43 12.29 -8.53
CA GLU A 62 9.86 11.94 -8.62
C GLU A 62 10.20 11.19 -9.92
N ALA A 63 9.19 10.61 -10.59
CA ALA A 63 9.38 9.96 -11.88
C ALA A 63 9.37 10.99 -13.02
N ALA A 64 10.13 10.72 -14.09
CA ALA A 64 10.13 11.55 -15.30
C ALA A 64 8.83 11.39 -16.11
N SER A 65 8.09 10.29 -15.90
CA SER A 65 6.81 10.02 -16.55
C SER A 65 5.95 9.06 -15.73
N VAL A 66 4.65 8.98 -16.07
CA VAL A 66 3.75 7.98 -15.48
C VAL A 66 4.18 6.56 -15.85
N ASP A 67 4.70 6.35 -17.07
CA ASP A 67 5.15 5.02 -17.50
C ASP A 67 6.35 4.52 -16.68
N GLU A 68 7.30 5.41 -16.39
CA GLU A 68 8.42 5.10 -15.50
C GLU A 68 7.94 4.79 -14.08
N TRP A 69 7.03 5.61 -13.56
CA TRP A 69 6.47 5.40 -12.23
C TRP A 69 5.77 4.04 -12.11
N LEU A 70 5.03 3.63 -13.15
CA LEU A 70 4.40 2.32 -13.23
C LEU A 70 5.43 1.19 -13.34
N TYR A 71 6.46 1.34 -14.17
CA TYR A 71 7.53 0.34 -14.34
C TYR A 71 8.26 0.02 -13.03
N ASN A 72 8.46 1.03 -12.18
CA ASN A 72 9.17 0.90 -10.91
C ASN A 72 8.27 0.53 -9.71
N GLY A 73 6.98 0.26 -9.93
CA GLY A 73 6.09 -0.19 -8.85
C GLY A 73 5.58 0.93 -7.94
N GLY A 74 5.61 2.17 -8.40
CA GLY A 74 5.11 3.32 -7.65
C GLY A 74 3.69 3.19 -7.06
N PRO A 75 2.71 2.47 -7.69
CA PRO A 75 1.42 2.21 -7.08
C PRO A 75 1.50 1.53 -5.71
N TYR A 76 2.47 0.64 -5.49
CA TYR A 76 2.59 -0.11 -4.24
C TYR A 76 2.86 0.81 -3.05
N GLU A 77 3.89 1.66 -3.14
CA GLU A 77 4.24 2.60 -2.08
C GLU A 77 3.10 3.58 -1.81
N LEU A 78 2.46 4.10 -2.86
CA LEU A 78 1.30 5.00 -2.73
C LEU A 78 0.17 4.33 -1.94
N ILE A 79 -0.22 3.12 -2.33
CA ILE A 79 -1.31 2.37 -1.68
C ILE A 79 -0.96 2.10 -0.22
N VAL A 80 0.23 1.56 0.07
CA VAL A 80 0.67 1.19 1.42
C VAL A 80 0.63 2.40 2.35
N LEU A 81 1.24 3.52 1.96
CA LEU A 81 1.33 4.70 2.81
C LEU A 81 -0.05 5.31 3.09
N HIS A 82 -0.90 5.43 2.06
CA HIS A 82 -2.26 5.94 2.24
C HIS A 82 -3.14 5.00 3.06
N PHE A 83 -2.98 3.68 2.88
CA PHE A 83 -3.69 2.66 3.64
C PHE A 83 -3.32 2.71 5.13
N LEU A 84 -2.03 2.72 5.46
CA LEU A 84 -1.56 2.74 6.85
C LEU A 84 -2.04 3.99 7.60
N LEU A 85 -1.98 5.17 6.97
CA LEU A 85 -2.58 6.40 7.52
C LEU A 85 -4.11 6.26 7.67
N GLY A 86 -4.76 5.64 6.69
CA GLY A 86 -6.20 5.38 6.71
C GLY A 86 -6.64 4.53 7.90
N VAL A 87 -6.00 3.38 8.12
CA VAL A 87 -6.35 2.45 9.21
C VAL A 87 -5.93 2.97 10.59
N ALA A 88 -4.85 3.74 10.69
CA ALA A 88 -4.49 4.44 11.93
C ALA A 88 -5.58 5.46 12.32
N CYS A 89 -6.05 6.27 11.37
CA CYS A 89 -7.20 7.15 11.62
C CYS A 89 -8.49 6.38 11.90
N TYR A 90 -8.71 5.23 11.27
CA TYR A 90 -9.90 4.40 11.52
C TYR A 90 -9.92 3.90 12.97
N MET A 91 -8.78 3.43 13.49
CA MET A 91 -8.63 3.10 14.90
C MET A 91 -8.97 4.28 15.83
N GLY A 92 -8.49 5.48 15.50
CA GLY A 92 -8.84 6.71 16.22
C GLY A 92 -10.35 7.04 16.16
N ARG A 93 -10.98 6.80 15.00
CA ARG A 93 -12.43 6.98 14.82
C ARG A 93 -13.26 6.03 15.69
N GLU A 94 -12.83 4.77 15.87
CA GLU A 94 -13.51 3.84 16.78
C GLU A 94 -13.51 4.36 18.21
N TRP A 95 -12.37 4.90 18.66
CA TRP A 95 -12.30 5.56 19.96
C TRP A 95 -13.17 6.82 20.02
N GLU A 96 -13.11 7.70 19.03
CA GLU A 96 -13.90 8.93 19.01
C GLU A 96 -15.40 8.64 19.13
N LEU A 97 -15.91 7.70 18.34
CA LEU A 97 -17.33 7.33 18.39
C LEU A 97 -17.70 6.74 19.75
N SER A 98 -16.85 5.87 20.31
CA SER A 98 -17.09 5.31 21.64
C SER A 98 -17.23 6.42 22.70
N PHE A 99 -16.40 7.46 22.62
CA PHE A 99 -16.47 8.61 23.50
C PHE A 99 -17.75 9.42 23.31
N ARG A 100 -18.14 9.72 22.05
CA ARG A 100 -19.37 10.47 21.75
C ARG A 100 -20.63 9.77 22.26
N LEU A 101 -20.63 8.45 22.30
CA LEU A 101 -21.76 7.63 22.76
C LEU A 101 -21.67 7.25 24.24
N GLY A 102 -20.65 7.70 24.98
CA GLY A 102 -20.45 7.33 26.39
C GLY A 102 -20.16 5.84 26.60
N MET A 103 -19.62 5.16 25.59
CA MET A 103 -19.24 3.75 25.64
C MET A 103 -17.88 3.55 26.31
N ARG A 104 -17.61 2.30 26.71
CA ARG A 104 -16.29 1.85 27.16
C ARG A 104 -15.27 1.89 25.99
N PRO A 105 -14.07 2.49 26.13
CA PRO A 105 -13.23 2.88 24.98
C PRO A 105 -12.23 1.80 24.48
N TRP A 106 -12.54 0.50 24.61
CA TRP A 106 -11.57 -0.58 24.34
C TRP A 106 -11.65 -1.22 22.95
N ILE A 107 -12.58 -0.79 22.09
CA ILE A 107 -12.73 -1.33 20.72
C ILE A 107 -11.46 -1.02 19.91
N ALA A 108 -11.00 0.24 19.92
CA ALA A 108 -9.76 0.66 19.27
C ALA A 108 -8.52 -0.09 19.77
N VAL A 109 -8.51 -0.49 21.05
CA VAL A 109 -7.40 -1.27 21.63
C VAL A 109 -7.37 -2.68 21.03
N ALA A 110 -8.53 -3.33 20.86
CA ALA A 110 -8.59 -4.62 20.16
C ALA A 110 -8.20 -4.48 18.68
N TYR A 111 -8.67 -3.43 18.00
CA TYR A 111 -8.33 -3.16 16.60
C TYR A 111 -6.84 -2.81 16.39
N SER A 112 -6.12 -2.40 17.43
CA SER A 112 -4.67 -2.15 17.32
C SER A 112 -3.88 -3.40 16.94
N ALA A 113 -4.34 -4.61 17.27
CA ALA A 113 -3.66 -5.85 16.94
C ALA A 113 -3.52 -6.07 15.41
N PRO A 114 -4.59 -6.05 14.59
CA PRO A 114 -4.44 -6.14 13.15
C PRO A 114 -3.74 -4.92 12.52
N VAL A 115 -3.89 -3.71 13.08
CA VAL A 115 -3.14 -2.53 12.61
C VAL A 115 -1.64 -2.71 12.81
N ALA A 116 -1.22 -3.24 13.96
CA ALA A 116 0.18 -3.53 14.25
C ALA A 116 0.72 -4.62 13.31
N ALA A 117 -0.05 -5.69 13.06
CA ALA A 117 0.34 -6.74 12.13
C ALA A 117 0.52 -6.20 10.69
N ALA A 118 -0.41 -5.38 10.20
CA ALA A 118 -0.29 -4.73 8.90
C ALA A 118 0.92 -3.78 8.82
N THR A 119 1.15 -2.99 9.88
CA THR A 119 2.31 -2.09 9.96
C THR A 119 3.62 -2.87 9.97
N ALA A 120 3.66 -4.03 10.64
CA ALA A 120 4.84 -4.88 10.68
C ALA A 120 5.23 -5.37 9.28
N VAL A 121 4.28 -5.88 8.50
CA VAL A 121 4.56 -6.46 7.18
C VAL A 121 4.78 -5.39 6.10
N PHE A 122 4.02 -4.29 6.13
CA PHE A 122 4.09 -3.29 5.06
C PHE A 122 5.10 -2.16 5.30
N LEU A 123 5.64 -2.02 6.51
CA LEU A 123 6.57 -0.93 6.83
C LEU A 123 7.79 -1.39 7.62
N ILE A 124 7.60 -2.09 8.75
CA ILE A 124 8.72 -2.43 9.63
C ILE A 124 9.66 -3.46 8.98
N TYR A 125 9.11 -4.49 8.35
CA TYR A 125 9.91 -5.49 7.65
C TYR A 125 10.70 -4.88 6.47
N PRO A 126 10.08 -4.07 5.58
CA PRO A 126 10.80 -3.29 4.58
C PRO A 126 11.96 -2.45 5.13
N ILE A 127 11.73 -1.70 6.21
CA ILE A 127 12.78 -0.89 6.86
C ILE A 127 13.93 -1.78 7.33
N GLY A 128 13.62 -2.93 7.92
CA GLY A 128 14.63 -3.89 8.39
C GLY A 128 15.44 -4.53 7.27
N GLN A 129 14.85 -4.70 6.08
CA GLN A 129 15.53 -5.25 4.90
C GLN A 129 16.19 -4.18 4.01
N GLY A 130 15.85 -2.90 4.19
CA GLY A 130 16.37 -1.80 3.37
C GLY A 130 15.67 -1.62 2.02
N SER A 131 14.47 -2.19 1.84
CA SER A 131 13.71 -2.09 0.60
C SER A 131 12.22 -2.34 0.81
N PHE A 132 11.36 -1.70 0.00
CA PHE A 132 9.92 -2.01 -0.09
C PHE A 132 9.60 -3.26 -0.94
N PHE A 133 10.61 -3.86 -1.58
CA PHE A 133 10.55 -5.16 -2.28
C PHE A 133 10.06 -6.30 -1.39
#